data_AF-A0A848YK05-F1
#
_entry.id   AF-A0A848YK05-F1
#
_cell.length_a   1.000
_cell.length_b   1.000
_cell.length_c   1.000
_cell.angle_alpha   90.00
_cell.angle_beta   90.00
_cell.angle_gamma   90.00
#
_symmetry.space_group_name_H-M   'P 1'
#
loop_
_entity.id
_entity.type
_entity.pdbx_description
1 polymer ?
#
loop_
_entity_poly.entity_id
_entity_poly.type
_entity_poly.pdbx_seq_one_letter_code
_entity_poly.pdbx_strand_id
1 'polypeptide(L)'
;DAWAKLSAEQQKVLQDAAAFMEGLCDEDMKVNETEKKRQADAGIETISFEGAEGEAYIKQAYEAGWAEFIKANPETGPKLKELLSK
;
A
#
# COMPACT_ATOMS: atom_id res chain seq x y z
N ASP A 1 -12.48 15.79 -18.76
CA ASP A 1 -12.95 14.43 -18.37
C ASP A 1 -14.40 14.51 -17.88
N ALA A 2 -14.98 13.41 -17.38
CA ALA A 2 -16.34 13.39 -16.83
C ALA A 2 -16.43 14.05 -15.44
N TRP A 3 -15.35 14.01 -14.66
CA TRP A 3 -15.26 14.62 -13.33
C TRP A 3 -15.44 16.15 -13.38
N ALA A 4 -14.78 16.80 -14.35
CA ALA A 4 -14.86 18.24 -14.56
C ALA A 4 -16.24 18.74 -15.01
N LYS A 5 -17.16 17.84 -15.39
CA LYS A 5 -18.54 18.19 -15.79
C LYS A 5 -19.54 18.17 -14.62
N LEU A 6 -19.13 17.69 -13.45
CA LEU A 6 -19.96 17.64 -12.26
C LEU A 6 -20.04 19.00 -11.58
N SER A 7 -21.16 19.28 -10.91
CA SER A 7 -21.27 20.43 -10.02
C SER A 7 -20.41 20.22 -8.76
N ALA A 8 -20.13 21.30 -8.02
CA ALA A 8 -19.39 21.21 -6.77
C ALA A 8 -20.09 20.28 -5.75
N GLU A 9 -21.42 20.30 -5.72
CA GLU A 9 -22.23 19.43 -4.85
C GLU A 9 -22.10 17.96 -5.24
N GLN A 10 -22.10 17.66 -6.56
CA GLN A 10 -21.92 16.30 -7.06
C GLN A 10 -20.50 15.78 -6.80
N GLN A 11 -19.48 16.61 -7.00
CA GLN A 11 -18.10 16.27 -6.65
C GLN A 11 -17.95 16.01 -5.15
N LYS A 12 -18.59 16.84 -4.32
CA LYS A 12 -18.57 16.67 -2.87
C LYS A 12 -19.16 15.34 -2.43
N VAL A 13 -20.30 14.92 -2.98
CA VAL A 13 -20.90 13.61 -2.66
C VAL A 13 -19.92 12.48 -2.95
N LEU A 14 -19.22 12.53 -4.10
CA LEU A 14 -18.25 11.50 -4.47
C LEU A 14 -17.00 11.53 -3.59
N GLN A 15 -16.51 12.71 -3.22
CA GLN A 15 -15.37 12.87 -2.31
C GLN A 15 -15.70 12.35 -0.90
N ASP A 16 -16.88 12.68 -0.37
CA ASP A 16 -17.33 12.20 0.94
C ASP A 16 -17.46 10.66 0.94
N ALA A 17 -17.97 10.08 -0.15
CA ALA A 17 -18.03 8.63 -0.32
C ALA A 17 -16.64 8.00 -0.44
N ALA A 18 -15.70 8.62 -1.14
CA ALA A 18 -14.32 8.15 -1.24
C ALA A 18 -13.63 8.14 0.14
N ALA A 19 -13.73 9.23 0.90
CA ALA A 19 -13.19 9.32 2.24
C ALA A 19 -13.81 8.28 3.19
N PHE A 20 -15.13 8.05 3.08
CA PHE A 20 -15.78 6.98 3.83
C PHE A 20 -15.20 5.59 3.48
N MET A 21 -15.00 5.29 2.20
CA MET A 21 -14.42 4.02 1.77
C MET A 21 -12.96 3.85 2.22
N GLU A 22 -12.14 4.89 2.14
CA GLU A 22 -10.75 4.86 2.64
C GLU A 22 -10.71 4.60 4.15
N GLY A 23 -11.69 5.11 4.91
CA GLY A 23 -11.85 4.81 6.34
C GLY A 23 -12.18 3.36 6.66
N LEU A 24 -12.61 2.55 5.68
CA LEU A 24 -12.85 1.12 5.88
C LEU A 24 -11.56 0.30 5.89
N CYS A 25 -10.43 0.85 5.43
CA CYS A 25 -9.13 0.16 5.41
C CYS A 25 -8.61 -0.19 6.82
N ASP A 26 -9.14 0.42 7.88
CA ASP A 26 -8.81 0.04 9.26
C ASP A 26 -9.13 -1.43 9.57
N GLU A 27 -10.10 -2.02 8.84
CA GLU A 27 -10.45 -3.44 8.96
C GLU A 27 -9.38 -4.36 8.35
N ASP A 28 -8.53 -3.88 7.44
CA ASP A 28 -7.52 -4.70 6.77
C ASP A 28 -6.50 -5.28 7.75
N MET A 29 -6.17 -4.56 8.82
CA MET A 29 -5.29 -5.09 9.88
C MET A 29 -5.89 -6.33 10.55
N LYS A 30 -7.19 -6.31 10.85
CA LYS A 30 -7.89 -7.46 11.46
C LYS A 30 -8.00 -8.62 10.48
N VAL A 31 -8.24 -8.33 9.19
CA VAL A 31 -8.23 -9.34 8.13
C VAL A 31 -6.86 -10.00 8.04
N ASN A 32 -5.78 -9.22 8.04
CA ASN A 32 -4.41 -9.73 8.00
C ASN A 32 -4.11 -10.65 9.20
N GLU A 33 -4.54 -10.30 10.40
CA GLU A 33 -4.38 -11.16 11.59
C GLU A 33 -5.18 -12.45 11.49
N THR A 34 -6.45 -12.35 11.05
CA THR A 34 -7.33 -13.50 10.88
C THR A 34 -6.79 -14.48 9.84
N GLU A 35 -6.30 -13.96 8.71
CA GLU A 35 -5.74 -14.80 7.65
C GLU A 35 -4.40 -15.42 8.04
N LYS A 36 -3.52 -14.71 8.77
CA LYS A 36 -2.31 -15.33 9.35
C LYS A 36 -2.65 -16.54 10.23
N LYS A 37 -3.67 -16.40 11.10
CA LYS A 37 -4.13 -17.51 11.94
C LYS A 37 -4.70 -18.65 11.09
N ARG A 38 -5.53 -18.34 10.10
CA ARG A 38 -6.13 -19.35 9.21
C ARG A 38 -5.08 -20.15 8.45
N GLN A 39 -4.00 -19.51 7.98
CA GLN A 39 -2.88 -20.20 7.34
C GLN A 39 -2.19 -21.17 8.30
N ALA A 40 -1.90 -20.73 9.53
CA ALA A 40 -1.29 -21.58 10.55
C ALA A 40 -2.20 -22.76 10.95
N ASP A 41 -3.51 -22.52 11.14
CA ASP A 41 -4.49 -23.58 11.47
C ASP A 41 -4.63 -24.60 10.32
N ALA A 42 -4.34 -24.20 9.07
CA ALA A 42 -4.29 -25.08 7.91
C ALA A 42 -2.96 -25.84 7.77
N GLY A 43 -2.01 -25.66 8.69
CA GLY A 43 -0.70 -26.31 8.68
C GLY A 43 0.33 -25.68 7.74
N ILE A 44 0.12 -24.43 7.30
CA ILE A 44 1.12 -23.68 6.52
C ILE A 44 2.20 -23.17 7.48
N GLU A 45 3.46 -23.50 7.19
CA GLU A 45 4.60 -23.08 8.00
C GLU A 45 5.12 -21.70 7.57
N THR A 46 5.33 -20.80 8.54
CA THR A 46 5.95 -19.49 8.29
C THR A 46 7.47 -19.63 8.24
N ILE A 47 8.08 -19.13 7.16
CA ILE A 47 9.53 -18.93 7.08
C ILE A 47 9.85 -17.50 7.53
N SER A 48 10.63 -17.38 8.60
CA SER A 48 10.99 -16.09 9.20
C SER A 48 12.48 -15.81 9.05
N PHE A 49 12.81 -14.59 8.60
CA PHE A 49 14.14 -14.01 8.72
C PHE A 49 14.12 -12.99 9.84
N GLU A 50 14.99 -13.14 10.83
CA GLU A 50 15.07 -12.27 12.00
C GLU A 50 16.33 -11.42 11.99
N GLY A 51 16.32 -10.33 12.78
CA GLY A 51 17.46 -9.43 12.91
C GLY A 51 17.94 -8.86 11.58
N ALA A 52 19.26 -8.85 11.39
CA ALA A 52 19.90 -8.22 10.24
C ALA A 52 19.48 -8.83 8.89
N GLU A 53 19.16 -10.13 8.85
CA GLU A 53 18.73 -10.79 7.60
C GLU A 53 17.33 -10.33 7.18
N GLY A 54 16.40 -10.22 8.14
CA GLY A 54 15.06 -9.69 7.88
C GLY A 54 15.10 -8.22 7.45
N GLU A 55 15.91 -7.41 8.11
CA GLU A 55 16.11 -6.00 7.74
C GLU A 55 16.72 -5.86 6.33
N ALA A 56 17.73 -6.68 6.00
CA ALA A 56 18.35 -6.70 4.68
C ALA A 56 17.35 -7.12 3.60
N TYR A 57 16.52 -8.12 3.87
CA TYR A 57 15.48 -8.58 2.95
C TYR A 57 14.48 -7.45 2.62
N ILE A 58 13.97 -6.76 3.64
CA ILE A 58 13.03 -5.65 3.45
C ILE A 58 13.70 -4.50 2.70
N LYS A 59 14.92 -4.11 3.10
CA LYS A 59 15.68 -3.04 2.46
C LYS A 59 15.89 -3.32 0.97
N GLN A 60 16.31 -4.54 0.63
CA GLN A 60 16.54 -4.95 -0.75
C GLN A 60 15.25 -4.88 -1.59
N ALA A 61 14.11 -5.31 -1.04
CA ALA A 61 12.83 -5.24 -1.73
C ALA A 61 12.46 -3.79 -2.10
N TYR A 62 12.57 -2.86 -1.15
CA TYR A 62 12.28 -1.44 -1.40
C TYR A 62 13.29 -0.79 -2.35
N GLU A 63 14.59 -1.08 -2.20
CA GLU A 63 15.62 -0.54 -3.07
C GLU A 63 15.42 -0.96 -4.53
N ALA A 64 15.18 -2.26 -4.75
CA ALA A 64 14.95 -2.79 -6.09
C ALA A 64 13.66 -2.25 -6.71
N GLY A 65 12.56 -2.22 -5.94
CA GLY A 65 11.27 -1.70 -6.40
C GLY A 65 11.35 -0.23 -6.79
N TRP A 66 11.95 0.61 -5.93
CA TRP A 66 12.11 2.03 -6.24
C TRP A 66 13.07 2.27 -7.39
N ALA A 67 14.15 1.49 -7.53
CA ALA A 67 15.10 1.65 -8.62
C ALA A 67 14.42 1.44 -9.99
N GLU A 68 13.68 0.34 -10.16
CA GLU A 68 12.97 0.10 -11.42
C GLU A 68 11.79 1.07 -11.63
N PHE A 69 11.06 1.44 -10.57
CA PHE A 69 9.99 2.43 -10.69
C PHE A 69 10.52 3.80 -11.15
N ILE A 70 11.62 4.29 -10.58
CA ILE A 70 12.24 5.56 -10.97
C ILE A 70 12.78 5.49 -12.39
N LYS A 71 13.41 4.37 -12.78
CA LYS A 71 13.88 4.17 -14.15
C LYS A 71 12.72 4.25 -15.17
N ALA A 72 11.56 3.69 -14.84
CA ALA A 72 10.37 3.77 -15.67
C ALA A 72 9.69 5.15 -15.62
N ASN A 73 9.84 5.89 -14.52
CA ASN A 73 9.18 7.16 -14.27
C ASN A 73 10.22 8.22 -13.82
N PRO A 74 11.17 8.61 -14.67
CA PRO A 74 12.32 9.41 -14.23
C PRO A 74 11.96 10.82 -13.76
N GLU A 75 10.87 11.39 -14.30
CA GLU A 75 10.41 12.74 -13.94
C GLU A 75 9.66 12.76 -12.60
N THR A 76 8.69 11.86 -12.42
CA THR A 76 7.79 11.87 -11.24
C THR A 76 8.23 10.89 -10.14
N GLY A 77 8.96 9.85 -10.51
CA GLY A 77 9.39 8.77 -9.62
C GLY A 77 10.19 9.23 -8.41
N PRO A 78 11.21 10.10 -8.56
CA PRO A 78 11.95 10.63 -7.42
C PRO A 78 11.04 11.38 -6.43
N LYS A 79 10.08 12.17 -6.92
CA LYS A 79 9.16 12.91 -6.04
C LYS A 79 8.18 11.98 -5.34
N LEU A 80 7.66 10.96 -6.03
CA LEU A 80 6.79 9.95 -5.41
C LEU A 80 7.54 9.15 -4.35
N LYS A 81 8.82 8.82 -4.57
CA LYS A 81 9.65 8.17 -3.55
C LYS A 81 9.79 9.03 -2.31
N GLU A 82 10.06 10.32 -2.47
CA GLU A 82 10.14 11.28 -1.36
C GLU A 82 8.82 11.35 -0.57
N LEU A 83 7.68 11.37 -1.26
CA LEU A 83 6.36 11.53 -0.62
C LEU A 83 5.83 10.26 0.05
N LEU A 84 6.23 9.08 -0.44
CA LEU A 84 5.67 7.79 -0.03
C LEU A 84 6.62 6.93 0.81
N SER A 85 7.90 7.31 0.92
CA SER A 85 8.84 6.66 1.84
C SER A 85 8.68 7.23 3.24
N LYS A 86 8.80 6.38 4.26
CA LYS A 86 8.84 6.79 5.67
C LYS A 86 10.19 7.40 6.04
#